data_AF-A0AAW8J4W6-F1
#
_entry.id   AF-A0AAW8J4W6-F1
#
_cell.length_a   1.000
_cell.length_b   1.000
_cell.length_c   1.000
_cell.angle_alpha   90.00
_cell.angle_beta   90.00
_cell.angle_gamma   90.00
#
_symmetry.space_group_name_H-M   'P 1'
#
loop_
_entity.id
_entity.type
_entity.pdbx_description
1 polymer ?
#
loop_
_entity_poly.entity_id
_entity_poly.type
_entity_poly.pdbx_seq_one_letter_code
_entity_poly.pdbx_strand_id
1 'polypeptide(L)'
;MFIVITSQNRRHITPHAGKCRKFWKYELKDGKVTDKQLIEVEKEQSFSQSGEVLEKLLPMDIFVTTGMGDRLREKLRNIGVHVMVTAEIEPEQFICSLISAQ
;
A
#
# COMPACT_ATOMS: atom_id res chain seq x y z
N MET A 1 2.15 -12.79 4.45
CA MET A 1 2.06 -11.36 4.79
C MET A 1 1.77 -10.57 3.52
N PHE A 2 0.79 -9.67 3.55
CA PHE A 2 0.40 -8.83 2.42
C PHE A 2 0.80 -7.38 2.64
N ILE A 3 1.55 -6.82 1.70
CA ILE A 3 2.01 -5.44 1.72
C ILE A 3 1.42 -4.71 0.53
N VAL A 4 0.77 -3.58 0.77
CA VAL A 4 0.21 -2.73 -0.27
C VAL A 4 0.98 -1.41 -0.31
N ILE A 5 1.44 -1.04 -1.49
CA ILE A 5 2.24 0.17 -1.73
C ILE A 5 1.50 1.06 -2.72
N THR A 6 1.28 2.33 -2.38
CA THR A 6 0.71 3.32 -3.30
C THR A 6 1.66 3.55 -4.49
N SER A 7 1.17 3.43 -5.73
CA SER A 7 1.98 3.69 -6.92
C SER A 7 1.16 4.27 -8.07
N GLN A 8 0.79 5.54 -7.95
CA GLN A 8 -0.06 6.23 -8.94
C GLN A 8 0.53 6.19 -10.37
N ASN A 9 1.86 6.18 -10.49
CA ASN A 9 2.62 6.13 -11.74
C ASN A 9 3.11 4.71 -12.11
N ARG A 10 2.73 3.68 -11.33
CA ARG A 10 3.15 2.27 -11.48
C ARG A 10 4.64 2.00 -11.30
N ARG A 11 5.44 2.99 -10.88
CA ARG A 11 6.90 2.86 -10.74
C ARG A 11 7.35 3.10 -9.31
N HIS A 12 6.94 4.23 -8.74
CA HIS A 12 7.44 4.69 -7.46
C HIS A 12 6.38 4.57 -6.35
N ILE A 13 6.82 4.65 -5.10
CA ILE A 13 5.95 4.89 -3.95
C ILE A 13 5.49 6.35 -3.98
N THR A 14 4.21 6.58 -4.24
CA THR A 14 3.67 7.93 -4.46
C THR A 14 2.90 8.46 -3.24
N PRO A 15 2.84 9.78 -3.02
CA PRO A 15 2.06 10.35 -1.93
C PRO A 15 0.56 10.35 -2.29
N HIS A 16 -0.24 11.00 -1.45
CA HIS A 16 -1.68 11.17 -1.65
C HIS A 16 -2.46 9.85 -1.71
N ALA A 17 -2.18 8.95 -0.75
CA ALA A 17 -2.87 7.66 -0.61
C ALA A 17 -4.40 7.74 -0.76
N GLY A 18 -5.03 8.81 -0.27
CA GLY A 18 -6.46 9.06 -0.40
C GLY A 18 -6.99 9.08 -1.85
N LYS A 19 -6.22 9.64 -2.79
CA LYS A 19 -6.60 9.77 -4.21
C LYS A 19 -5.95 8.72 -5.10
N CYS A 20 -5.10 7.87 -4.52
CA CYS A 20 -4.35 6.87 -5.27
C CYS A 20 -5.30 5.84 -5.89
N ARG A 21 -5.02 5.48 -7.14
CA ARG A 21 -5.84 4.55 -7.93
C ARG A 21 -5.09 3.27 -8.31
N LYS A 22 -3.79 3.23 -8.06
CA LYS A 22 -2.91 2.14 -8.49
C LYS A 22 -1.99 1.77 -7.36
N PHE A 23 -1.91 0.48 -7.08
CA PHE A 23 -1.19 -0.04 -5.93
C PHE A 23 -0.42 -1.29 -6.33
N TRP A 24 0.80 -1.41 -5.84
CA TRP A 24 1.49 -2.70 -5.87
C TRP A 24 1.11 -3.47 -4.61
N LYS A 25 0.59 -4.69 -4.78
CA LYS A 25 0.35 -5.61 -3.67
C LYS A 25 1.36 -6.75 -3.77
N TYR A 26 2.13 -6.91 -2.71
CA TYR A 26 3.12 -7.97 -2.55
C TYR A 26 2.60 -9.01 -1.56
N GLU A 27 2.85 -10.27 -1.88
CA GLU A 27 2.73 -11.36 -0.91
C GLU A 27 4.12 -11.85 -0.52
N LEU A 28 4.37 -11.90 0.78
CA LEU A 28 5.60 -12.40 1.37
C LEU A 28 5.32 -13.65 2.20
N LYS A 29 6.16 -14.67 2.00
CA LYS A 29 6.18 -15.92 2.78
C LYS A 29 7.63 -16.29 3.09
N ASP A 30 7.92 -16.58 4.36
CA ASP A 30 9.24 -17.00 4.84
C ASP A 30 10.39 -16.09 4.34
N GLY A 31 10.19 -14.77 4.45
CA GLY A 31 11.17 -13.77 4.03
C GLY A 31 11.36 -13.64 2.52
N LYS A 32 10.46 -14.18 1.69
CA LYS A 32 10.55 -14.12 0.23
C LYS A 32 9.27 -13.57 -0.38
N VAL A 33 9.40 -12.80 -1.45
CA VAL A 33 8.27 -12.38 -2.27
C VAL A 33 7.79 -13.59 -3.08
N THR A 34 6.53 -13.98 -2.87
CA THR A 34 5.89 -15.08 -3.59
C THR A 34 4.93 -14.60 -4.67
N ASP A 35 4.39 -13.38 -4.53
CA ASP A 35 3.54 -12.75 -5.53
C ASP A 35 3.73 -11.22 -5.56
N LYS A 36 3.48 -10.62 -6.74
CA LYS A 36 3.43 -9.18 -6.96
C LYS A 36 2.35 -8.88 -8.00
N GLN A 37 1.33 -8.13 -7.59
CA GLN A 37 0.21 -7.76 -8.45
C GLN A 37 -0.02 -6.24 -8.46
N LEU A 38 -0.37 -5.71 -9.64
CA LEU A 38 -0.85 -4.34 -9.77
C LEU A 38 -2.36 -4.33 -9.57
N ILE A 39 -2.82 -3.62 -8.54
CA ILE A 39 -4.25 -3.36 -8.32
C ILE A 39 -4.58 -1.98 -8.85
N GLU A 40 -5.53 -1.90 -9.78
CA GLU A 40 -6.04 -0.64 -10.32
C GLU A 40 -7.53 -0.48 -10.00
N VAL A 41 -7.92 0.74 -9.66
CA VAL A 41 -9.31 1.09 -9.36
C VAL A 41 -9.74 2.34 -10.10
N GLU A 42 -11.05 2.47 -10.27
CA GLU A 42 -11.64 3.70 -10.79
C GLU A 42 -11.51 4.84 -9.77
N LYS A 43 -11.60 6.08 -10.25
CA LYS A 43 -11.42 7.27 -9.41
C LYS A 43 -12.44 7.30 -8.29
N GLU A 44 -13.68 6.93 -8.62
CA GLU A 44 -14.86 6.90 -7.78
C GLU A 44 -14.69 5.90 -6.63
N GLN A 45 -13.86 4.87 -6.83
CA GLN A 45 -13.58 3.83 -5.84
C GLN A 45 -12.46 4.21 -4.86
N SER A 46 -11.68 5.26 -5.13
CA SER A 46 -10.55 5.67 -4.30
C SER A 46 -10.96 5.97 -2.85
N PHE A 47 -10.00 5.94 -1.92
CA PHE A 47 -10.24 6.17 -0.48
C PHE A 47 -10.93 7.50 -0.17
N SER A 48 -10.62 8.54 -0.94
CA SER A 48 -11.18 9.88 -0.80
C SER A 48 -12.57 10.05 -1.45
N GLN A 49 -13.04 9.05 -2.19
CA GLN A 49 -14.35 9.03 -2.84
C GLN A 49 -15.25 8.00 -2.11
N SER A 50 -15.65 6.89 -2.75
CA SER A 50 -16.49 5.89 -2.07
C SER A 50 -15.74 5.03 -1.05
N GLY A 51 -14.42 4.86 -1.25
CA GLY A 51 -13.59 4.01 -0.40
C GLY A 51 -13.70 2.51 -0.65
N GLU A 52 -14.42 2.09 -1.70
CA GLU A 52 -14.51 0.69 -2.17
C GLU A 52 -13.14 0.07 -2.49
N VAL A 53 -12.13 0.88 -2.79
CA VAL A 53 -10.74 0.44 -2.95
C VAL A 53 -10.27 -0.40 -1.77
N LEU A 54 -10.79 -0.17 -0.56
CA LEU A 54 -10.42 -0.94 0.62
C LEU A 54 -10.67 -2.45 0.44
N GLU A 55 -11.85 -2.81 -0.06
CA GLU A 55 -12.22 -4.22 -0.27
C GLU A 55 -11.34 -4.89 -1.33
N LYS A 56 -10.92 -4.14 -2.35
CA LYS A 56 -10.03 -4.61 -3.41
C LYS A 56 -8.58 -4.80 -2.94
N LEU A 57 -8.16 -4.09 -1.91
CA LEU A 57 -6.81 -4.16 -1.36
C LEU A 57 -6.67 -5.26 -0.30
N LEU A 58 -7.74 -5.60 0.40
CA LEU A 58 -7.73 -6.68 1.39
C LEU A 58 -7.49 -8.06 0.73
N PRO A 59 -6.84 -9.01 1.42
CA PRO A 59 -6.15 -8.85 2.71
C PRO A 59 -4.91 -7.95 2.60
N MET A 60 -4.61 -7.22 3.68
CA MET A 60 -3.51 -6.27 3.77
C MET A 60 -3.03 -6.18 5.21
N ASP A 61 -1.77 -6.48 5.46
CA ASP A 61 -1.15 -6.38 6.79
C ASP A 61 -0.43 -5.04 6.94
N ILE A 62 0.27 -4.60 5.88
CA ILE A 62 1.04 -3.36 5.83
C ILE A 62 0.58 -2.49 4.66
N PHE A 63 0.38 -1.19 4.92
CA PHE A 63 0.14 -0.17 3.90
C PHE A 63 1.27 0.85 3.88
N VAL A 64 1.86 1.08 2.71
CA VAL A 64 3.06 1.90 2.52
C VAL A 64 2.78 3.03 1.55
N THR A 65 3.20 4.23 1.92
CA THR A 65 3.08 5.43 1.08
C THR A 65 4.12 6.47 1.46
N THR A 66 4.41 7.40 0.55
CA THR A 66 5.27 8.57 0.87
C THR A 66 4.49 9.72 1.50
N GLY A 67 3.16 9.66 1.56
CA GLY A 67 2.36 10.68 2.23
C GLY A 67 0.88 10.35 2.35
N MET A 68 0.32 10.61 3.54
CA MET A 68 -1.07 10.30 3.88
C MET A 68 -1.61 11.25 4.96
N GLY A 69 -2.91 11.55 4.91
CA GLY A 69 -3.60 12.30 5.96
C GLY A 69 -4.12 11.42 7.11
N ASP A 70 -4.29 12.02 8.28
CA ASP A 70 -4.56 11.30 9.55
C ASP A 70 -5.84 10.46 9.52
N ARG A 71 -6.92 10.96 8.90
CA ARG A 71 -8.20 10.24 8.81
C ARG A 71 -8.05 8.88 8.11
N LEU A 72 -7.25 8.79 7.05
CA LEU A 72 -7.02 7.52 6.37
C LEU A 72 -6.11 6.61 7.21
N ARG A 73 -5.12 7.19 7.89
CA ARG A 73 -4.24 6.47 8.83
C ARG A 73 -5.04 5.75 9.91
N GLU A 74 -5.93 6.48 10.57
CA GLU A 74 -6.79 5.95 11.63
C GLU A 74 -7.74 4.89 11.09
N LYS A 75 -8.39 5.14 9.93
CA LYS A 75 -9.26 4.16 9.28
C LYS A 75 -8.55 2.81 9.06
N LEU A 76 -7.31 2.83 8.55
CA LEU A 76 -6.52 1.62 8.31
C LEU A 76 -6.07 0.96 9.61
N ARG A 77 -5.60 1.74 10.60
CA ARG A 77 -5.21 1.20 11.91
C ARG A 77 -6.38 0.53 12.65
N ASN A 78 -7.59 1.09 12.53
CA ASN A 78 -8.79 0.55 13.19
C ASN A 78 -9.20 -0.82 12.66
N ILE A 79 -8.76 -1.20 11.46
CA ILE A 79 -8.98 -2.53 10.89
C ILE A 79 -7.73 -3.43 11.01
N GLY A 80 -6.75 -3.03 11.82
CA GLY A 80 -5.55 -3.83 12.11
C GLY A 80 -4.40 -3.66 11.11
N VAL A 81 -4.49 -2.74 10.15
CA VAL A 81 -3.42 -2.52 9.16
C VAL A 81 -2.31 -1.65 9.75
N HIS A 82 -1.07 -2.11 9.64
CA HIS A 82 0.10 -1.32 9.97
C HIS A 82 0.41 -0.32 8.86
N VAL A 83 0.41 0.98 9.18
CA VAL A 83 0.66 2.02 8.19
C VAL A 83 2.08 2.58 8.32
N MET A 84 2.84 2.50 7.23
CA MET A 84 4.20 3.04 7.12
C MET A 84 4.21 4.23 6.16
N VAL A 85 4.61 5.40 6.68
CA VAL A 85 4.97 6.55 5.84
C VAL A 85 6.48 6.54 5.69
N THR A 86 6.97 6.47 4.45
CA THR A 86 8.40 6.31 4.14
C THR A 86 8.91 7.44 3.24
N ALA A 87 10.22 7.71 3.30
CA ALA A 87 10.91 8.56 2.32
C ALA A 87 11.43 7.76 1.12
N GLU A 88 11.44 6.42 1.20
CA GLU A 88 11.78 5.53 0.08
C GLU A 88 10.76 5.67 -1.04
N ILE A 89 11.25 5.76 -2.27
CA ILE A 89 10.42 5.90 -3.48
C ILE A 89 10.46 4.66 -4.37
N GLU A 90 11.42 3.76 -4.19
CA GLU A 90 11.57 2.53 -4.97
C GLU A 90 10.88 1.36 -4.23
N PRO A 91 9.76 0.81 -4.75
CA PRO A 91 9.03 -0.27 -4.09
C PRO A 91 9.90 -1.50 -3.81
N GLU A 92 10.77 -1.87 -4.74
CA GLU A 92 11.66 -3.02 -4.64
C GLU A 92 12.70 -2.82 -3.54
N GLN A 93 13.28 -1.61 -3.42
CA GLN A 93 14.24 -1.30 -2.36
C GLN A 93 13.58 -1.31 -0.99
N PHE A 94 12.35 -0.79 -0.90
CA PHE A 94 11.55 -0.85 0.33
C PHE A 94 11.31 -2.31 0.77
N ILE A 95 10.88 -3.18 -0.16
CA ILE A 95 10.61 -4.59 0.13
C ILE A 95 11.87 -5.33 0.55
N CYS A 96 12.99 -5.15 -0.16
CA CYS A 96 14.27 -5.77 0.20
C CYS A 96 14.73 -5.35 1.60
N SER A 97 14.58 -4.07 1.94
CA SER A 97 14.93 -3.54 3.27
C SER A 97 14.04 -4.12 4.36
N LEU A 98 12.73 -4.25 4.10
CA LEU A 98 11.78 -4.83 5.04
C LEU A 98 12.07 -6.32 5.32
N ILE A 99 12.43 -7.08 4.28
CA ILE A 99 12.81 -8.50 4.42
C ILE A 99 14.09 -8.64 5.23
N SER A 100 15.09 -7.77 4.99
CA SER A 100 16.40 -7.84 5.66
C SER A 100 16.36 -7.42 7.12
N ALA A 101 15.29 -6.74 7.55
CA ALA A 101 15.10 -6.29 8.93
C ALA A 101 14.36 -7.30 9.83
N GLN A 102 13.92 -8.44 9.28
CA GLN A 102 13.27 -9.55 10.00
C GLN A 102 14.29 -10.63 10.35
#